data_AF-A0A7D5Q9S3-F1
#
_entry.id   AF-A0A7D5Q9S3-F1
#
_cell.length_a   1.000
_cell.length_b   1.000
_cell.length_c   1.000
_cell.angle_alpha   90.00
_cell.angle_beta   90.00
_cell.angle_gamma   90.00
#
_symmetry.space_group_name_H-M   'P 1'
#
loop_
_entity.id
_entity.type
_entity.pdbx_description
1 polymer ?
#
loop_
_entity_poly.entity_id
_entity_poly.type
_entity_poly.pdbx_seq_one_letter_code
_entity_poly.pdbx_strand_id
1 'polypeptide(L)'
;MTPLDGRTVGRPFASGAGLGFVGVGRADPGDGAADDPGTHLESPATFGADGIAARGSQVYVAANGRNEVVRVAPSGESVVLADADDGLAFPSDVAFGAGRGDDVDLFVCNFATTDPAAAGVLRTRP
;
A
#
# COMPACT_ATOMS: atom_id res chain seq x y z
N MET A 1 -23.32 8.37 -8.69
CA MET A 1 -22.59 7.11 -8.49
C MET A 1 -21.49 7.09 -9.54
N THR A 2 -20.26 7.47 -9.17
CA THR A 2 -19.12 7.45 -10.09
C THR A 2 -18.64 6.00 -10.19
N PRO A 3 -18.38 5.44 -11.39
CA PRO A 3 -17.87 4.08 -11.51
C PRO A 3 -16.51 4.00 -10.81
N LEU A 4 -16.27 2.93 -10.06
CA LEU A 4 -14.93 2.57 -9.61
C LEU A 4 -14.11 2.24 -10.86
N ASP A 5 -13.13 3.07 -11.19
CA ASP A 5 -12.15 2.82 -12.24
C ASP A 5 -11.42 1.52 -11.87
N GLY A 6 -11.73 0.44 -12.59
CA GLY A 6 -11.35 -0.95 -12.30
C GLY A 6 -9.84 -1.18 -12.26
N ARG A 7 -9.15 -0.72 -11.21
CA ARG A 7 -7.72 -0.97 -11.02
C ARG A 7 -7.55 -2.15 -10.08
N THR A 8 -6.91 -3.20 -10.57
CA THR A 8 -6.44 -4.32 -9.75
C THR A 8 -4.96 -4.10 -9.48
N VAL A 9 -4.59 -4.01 -8.20
CA VAL A 9 -3.21 -3.74 -7.82
C VAL A 9 -2.44 -5.06 -7.71
N GLY A 10 -1.26 -5.15 -8.35
CA GLY A 10 -0.40 -6.34 -8.32
C GLY A 10 0.34 -6.47 -6.99
N ARG A 11 0.99 -7.60 -6.72
CA ARG A 11 1.76 -7.81 -5.48
C ARG A 11 3.13 -7.14 -5.61
N PRO A 12 3.63 -6.40 -4.62
CA PRO A 12 5.00 -5.91 -4.64
C PRO A 12 6.01 -7.07 -4.48
N PHE A 13 7.21 -6.87 -5.01
CA PHE A 13 8.35 -7.76 -4.82
C PHE A 13 9.54 -6.92 -4.34
N ALA A 14 10.29 -7.39 -3.35
CA ALA A 14 11.56 -6.78 -2.96
C ALA A 14 12.69 -7.29 -3.87
N SER A 15 13.55 -6.42 -4.40
CA SER A 15 14.79 -6.86 -5.05
C SER A 15 15.96 -6.85 -4.06
N GLY A 16 16.96 -7.68 -4.34
CA GLY A 16 18.21 -7.72 -3.57
C GLY A 16 19.07 -6.45 -3.64
N ALA A 17 18.61 -5.39 -4.31
CA ALA A 17 19.36 -4.14 -4.49
C ALA A 17 19.06 -3.07 -3.41
N GLY A 18 18.26 -3.38 -2.38
CA GLY A 18 17.81 -2.38 -1.40
C GLY A 18 16.67 -1.48 -1.91
N LEU A 19 16.04 -1.86 -3.03
CA LEU A 19 14.90 -1.20 -3.65
C LEU A 19 13.67 -2.08 -3.54
N GLY A 20 12.50 -1.46 -3.36
CA GLY A 20 11.21 -2.14 -3.47
C GLY A 20 10.46 -1.71 -4.73
N PHE A 21 9.57 -2.58 -5.21
CA PHE A 21 8.81 -2.38 -6.44
C PHE A 21 7.32 -2.37 -6.14
N VAL A 22 6.61 -1.42 -6.75
CA VAL A 22 5.15 -1.39 -6.78
C VAL A 22 4.71 -1.64 -8.22
N GLY A 23 3.97 -2.72 -8.45
CA GLY A 23 3.39 -3.06 -9.74
C GLY A 23 1.90 -2.71 -9.81
N VAL A 24 1.45 -2.13 -10.92
CA VAL A 24 0.04 -1.79 -11.13
C VAL A 24 -0.42 -2.29 -12.49
N GLY A 25 -1.59 -2.94 -12.52
CA GLY A 25 -2.36 -3.23 -13.72
C GLY A 25 -3.67 -2.45 -13.72
N ARG A 26 -4.18 -2.07 -14.90
CA ARG A 26 -5.54 -1.57 -15.03
C ARG A 26 -6.41 -2.70 -15.56
N ALA A 27 -7.64 -2.80 -15.11
CA ALA A 27 -8.64 -3.67 -15.73
C ALA A 27 -9.49 -2.86 -16.71
N ASP A 28 -9.78 -3.47 -17.85
CA ASP A 28 -10.72 -2.95 -18.82
C ASP A 28 -12.12 -2.84 -18.17
N PRO A 29 -12.81 -1.69 -18.28
CA PRO A 29 -14.09 -1.49 -17.63
C PRO A 29 -15.26 -2.22 -18.31
N GLY A 30 -15.06 -2.78 -19.50
CA GLY A 30 -16.06 -3.53 -20.26
C GLY A 30 -16.06 -5.02 -19.92
N ASP A 31 -14.90 -5.68 -20.02
CA ASP A 31 -14.78 -7.13 -19.81
C ASP A 31 -14.02 -7.54 -18.54
N GLY A 32 -13.41 -6.59 -17.84
CA GLY A 32 -12.65 -6.83 -16.61
C GLY A 32 -11.29 -7.47 -16.83
N ALA A 33 -10.83 -7.61 -18.07
CA ALA A 33 -9.50 -8.12 -18.37
C ALA A 33 -8.44 -7.16 -17.83
N ALA A 34 -7.42 -7.70 -17.14
CA ALA A 34 -6.29 -6.90 -16.70
C ALA A 34 -5.30 -6.68 -17.85
N ASP A 35 -4.83 -5.45 -18.00
CA ASP A 35 -3.68 -5.10 -18.81
C ASP A 35 -2.41 -5.79 -18.30
N ASP A 36 -1.37 -5.82 -19.14
CA ASP A 36 -0.04 -6.26 -18.73
C ASP A 36 0.45 -5.42 -17.53
N PRO A 37 0.94 -6.06 -16.46
CA PRO A 37 1.43 -5.34 -15.29
C PRO A 37 2.69 -4.54 -15.63
N GLY A 38 2.73 -3.29 -15.20
CA GLY A 38 3.91 -2.43 -15.29
C GLY A 38 4.45 -2.05 -13.91
N THR A 39 5.76 -1.77 -13.85
CA THR A 39 6.35 -1.14 -12.67
C THR A 39 5.87 0.29 -12.56
N HIS A 40 5.19 0.60 -11.46
CA HIS A 40 4.73 1.95 -11.12
C HIS A 40 5.84 2.75 -10.42
N LEU A 41 6.57 2.11 -9.50
CA LEU A 41 7.68 2.71 -8.77
C LEU A 41 8.73 1.64 -8.42
N GLU A 42 10.00 1.99 -8.60
CA GLU A 42 11.15 1.31 -8.01
C GLU A 42 11.91 2.33 -7.16
N SER A 43 11.96 2.13 -5.84
CA SER A 43 12.51 3.14 -4.93
C SER A 43 12.93 2.53 -3.58
N PRO A 44 13.93 3.14 -2.89
CA PRO A 44 14.19 2.80 -1.49
C PRO A 44 13.03 3.15 -0.56
N ALA A 45 12.14 4.07 -0.95
CA ALA A 45 10.97 4.45 -0.16
C ALA A 45 9.97 3.29 0.02
N THR A 46 9.97 2.33 -0.92
CA THR A 46 9.11 1.14 -0.90
C THR A 46 9.87 -0.12 -0.52
N PHE A 47 11.06 0.00 0.07
CA PHE A 47 11.84 -1.17 0.48
C PHE A 47 11.06 -2.04 1.45
N GLY A 48 10.97 -3.35 1.15
CA GLY A 48 10.11 -4.28 1.89
C GLY A 48 8.62 -4.05 1.66
N ALA A 49 8.21 -3.49 0.52
CA ALA A 49 6.79 -3.42 0.16
C ALA A 49 6.13 -4.81 0.25
N ASP A 50 5.03 -4.90 0.97
CA ASP A 50 4.30 -6.14 1.27
C ASP A 50 2.84 -6.06 0.77
N GLY A 51 1.92 -5.52 1.56
CA GLY A 51 0.56 -5.24 1.13
C GLY A 51 0.39 -3.80 0.64
N ILE A 52 -0.49 -3.63 -0.34
CA ILE A 52 -0.75 -2.34 -0.99
C ILE A 52 -2.24 -2.14 -1.29
N ALA A 53 -2.69 -0.89 -1.23
CA ALA A 53 -4.05 -0.48 -1.59
C ALA A 53 -4.02 0.69 -2.58
N ALA A 54 -5.04 0.77 -3.45
CA ALA A 54 -5.22 1.92 -4.33
C ALA A 54 -6.45 2.74 -3.92
N ARG A 55 -6.33 4.06 -4.02
CA ARG A 55 -7.47 4.98 -3.94
C ARG A 55 -7.33 6.08 -4.99
N GLY A 56 -8.27 6.10 -5.93
CA GLY A 56 -8.09 6.89 -7.15
C GLY A 56 -6.82 6.45 -7.87
N SER A 57 -5.93 7.41 -8.15
CA SER A 57 -4.66 7.16 -8.84
C SER A 57 -3.47 6.99 -7.89
N GLN A 58 -3.69 7.05 -6.58
CA GLN A 58 -2.65 6.93 -5.55
C GLN A 58 -2.54 5.47 -5.10
N VAL A 59 -1.32 5.03 -4.80
CA VAL A 59 -1.04 3.73 -4.19
C VAL A 59 -0.53 3.94 -2.77
N TYR A 60 -0.97 3.13 -1.83
CA TYR A 60 -0.58 3.14 -0.43
C TYR A 60 0.12 1.83 -0.14
N VAL A 61 1.29 1.90 0.48
CA VAL A 61 2.22 0.77 0.60
C VAL A 61 2.57 0.54 2.05
N ALA A 62 2.38 -0.69 2.54
CA ALA A 62 3.06 -1.16 3.74
C ALA A 62 4.51 -1.49 3.39
N ALA A 63 5.44 -0.60 3.72
CA ALA A 63 6.87 -0.80 3.53
C ALA A 63 7.46 -1.45 4.80
N ASN A 64 7.35 -2.78 4.88
CA ASN A 64 7.66 -3.54 6.09
C ASN A 64 9.13 -3.41 6.52
N GLY A 65 10.04 -3.33 5.55
CA GLY A 65 11.48 -3.18 5.76
C GLY A 65 11.88 -1.81 6.30
N ARG A 66 10.92 -0.88 6.36
CA ARG A 66 11.09 0.48 6.86
C ARG A 66 10.20 0.80 8.06
N ASN A 67 9.27 -0.09 8.42
CA ASN A 67 8.19 0.21 9.38
C ASN A 67 7.42 1.49 9.01
N GLU A 68 7.12 1.68 7.72
CA GLU A 68 6.44 2.87 7.22
C GLU A 68 5.19 2.49 6.40
N VAL A 69 4.22 3.40 6.39
CA VAL A 69 3.17 3.44 5.36
C VAL A 69 3.46 4.61 4.43
N VAL A 70 3.57 4.31 3.13
CA VAL A 70 3.97 5.28 2.11
C VAL A 70 2.85 5.47 1.09
N ARG A 71 2.46 6.72 0.83
CA ARG A 71 1.62 7.09 -0.30
C ARG A 71 2.49 7.41 -1.50
N VAL A 72 2.17 6.80 -2.64
CA VAL A 72 2.85 6.96 -3.92
C VAL A 72 1.88 7.58 -4.93
N ALA A 73 2.27 8.73 -5.47
CA ALA A 73 1.55 9.43 -6.52
C ALA A 73 1.72 8.77 -7.89
N PRO A 74 0.86 9.08 -8.87
CA PRO A 74 1.05 8.67 -10.26
C PRO A 74 2.39 9.06 -10.86
N SER A 75 2.96 10.17 -10.38
CA SER A 75 4.27 10.68 -10.79
C SER A 75 5.45 9.89 -10.21
N GLY A 76 5.19 8.95 -9.28
CA GLY A 76 6.22 8.26 -8.50
C GLY A 76 6.70 9.02 -7.26
N GLU A 77 6.21 10.25 -7.03
CA GLU A 77 6.46 10.97 -5.78
C GLU A 77 5.91 10.18 -4.59
N SER A 78 6.70 10.07 -3.52
CA SER A 78 6.34 9.29 -2.33
C SER A 78 6.36 10.14 -1.06
N VAL A 79 5.38 9.92 -0.19
CA VAL A 79 5.21 10.61 1.09
C VAL A 79 4.94 9.58 2.18
N VAL A 80 5.69 9.64 3.28
CA VAL A 80 5.45 8.83 4.48
C VAL A 80 4.22 9.39 5.20
N LEU A 81 3.26 8.52 5.50
CA LEU A 81 2.01 8.87 6.18
C LEU A 81 1.97 8.42 7.64
N ALA A 82 2.70 7.35 7.96
CA ALA A 82 2.88 6.84 9.31
C ALA A 82 4.19 6.06 9.37
N ASP A 83 4.81 6.02 10.55
CA ASP A 83 6.07 5.33 10.79
C ASP A 83 6.09 4.53 12.11
N ALA A 84 7.27 4.13 12.56
CA ALA A 84 7.45 3.37 13.80
C ALA A 84 7.03 4.15 15.05
N ASP A 85 7.14 5.48 15.05
CA ASP A 85 6.71 6.32 16.17
C ASP A 85 5.17 6.36 16.29
N ASP A 86 4.45 6.07 15.20
CA ASP A 86 3.00 5.84 15.18
C ASP A 86 2.61 4.41 15.57
N GLY A 87 3.59 3.56 15.92
CA GLY A 87 3.40 2.18 16.36
C GLY A 87 3.46 1.14 15.25
N LEU A 88 3.92 1.48 14.04
CA LEU A 88 4.13 0.49 12.99
C LEU A 88 5.25 -0.49 13.35
N ALA A 89 4.92 -1.78 13.25
CA ALA A 89 5.83 -2.88 13.57
C ALA A 89 5.69 -3.98 12.53
N PHE A 90 6.61 -3.98 11.57
CA PHE A 90 6.64 -4.86 10.40
C PHE A 90 5.26 -4.92 9.71
N PRO A 91 4.74 -3.77 9.23
CA PRO A 91 3.40 -3.68 8.65
C PRO A 91 3.32 -4.57 7.40
N SER A 92 2.29 -5.39 7.31
CA SER A 92 2.11 -6.38 6.25
C SER A 92 1.06 -6.01 5.23
N ASP A 93 0.06 -5.21 5.60
CA ASP A 93 -1.00 -4.81 4.67
C ASP A 93 -1.64 -3.48 5.04
N VAL A 94 -2.26 -2.84 4.05
CA VAL A 94 -3.05 -1.62 4.19
C VAL A 94 -4.38 -1.74 3.48
N ALA A 95 -5.45 -1.20 4.07
CA ALA A 95 -6.78 -1.19 3.45
C ALA A 95 -7.56 0.05 3.86
N PHE A 96 -8.32 0.63 2.93
CA PHE A 96 -9.27 1.68 3.27
C PHE A 96 -10.51 1.09 3.95
N GLY A 97 -11.05 1.82 4.93
CA GLY A 97 -12.35 1.50 5.50
C GLY A 97 -13.44 1.48 4.42
N ALA A 98 -14.48 0.68 4.66
CA ALA A 98 -15.62 0.52 3.75
C ALA A 98 -16.95 0.94 4.39
N GLY A 99 -16.94 1.33 5.67
CA GLY A 99 -18.10 1.75 6.43
C GLY A 99 -18.36 3.25 6.31
N ARG A 100 -19.60 3.64 6.62
CA ARG A 100 -19.98 5.05 6.65
C ARG A 100 -19.26 5.75 7.80
N GLY A 101 -18.31 6.62 7.49
CA GLY A 101 -17.55 7.40 8.47
C GLY A 101 -16.19 6.82 8.84
N ASP A 102 -15.83 5.64 8.33
CA ASP A 102 -14.45 5.16 8.32
C ASP A 102 -13.87 4.96 6.91
N ASP A 103 -14.66 5.29 5.87
CA ASP A 103 -14.24 5.24 4.47
C ASP A 103 -13.07 6.17 4.19
N VAL A 104 -12.80 7.15 5.05
CA VAL A 104 -11.63 8.05 4.95
C VAL A 104 -10.40 7.53 5.67
N ASP A 105 -10.51 6.46 6.46
CA ASP A 105 -9.40 5.92 7.23
C ASP A 105 -8.65 4.82 6.48
N LEU A 106 -7.36 4.71 6.79
CA LEU A 106 -6.49 3.63 6.35
C LEU A 106 -6.18 2.73 7.55
N PHE A 107 -6.54 1.46 7.41
CA PHE A 107 -6.20 0.41 8.37
C PHE A 107 -4.88 -0.24 7.96
N VAL A 108 -4.05 -0.58 8.94
CA VAL A 108 -2.72 -1.16 8.74
C VAL A 108 -2.57 -2.41 9.58
N CYS A 109 -2.20 -3.53 8.99
CA CYS A 109 -1.96 -4.79 9.70
C CYS A 109 -0.50 -4.88 10.13
N ASN A 110 -0.21 -4.76 11.42
CA ASN A 110 1.11 -5.07 11.96
C ASN A 110 1.30 -6.59 12.05
N PHE A 111 2.29 -7.11 11.33
CA PHE A 111 2.67 -8.52 11.49
C PHE A 111 3.54 -8.72 12.74
N ALA A 112 4.31 -7.69 13.13
CA ALA A 112 5.07 -7.61 14.39
C ALA A 112 5.86 -8.88 14.73
N THR A 113 6.72 -9.30 13.81
CA THR A 113 7.41 -10.61 13.82
C THR A 113 8.28 -10.89 15.05
N THR A 114 8.68 -9.85 15.79
CA THR A 114 9.56 -9.96 16.97
C THR A 114 8.95 -9.42 18.27
N ASP A 115 7.82 -8.71 18.21
CA ASP A 115 7.13 -8.15 19.37
C ASP A 115 5.62 -8.39 19.26
N PRO A 116 5.10 -9.47 19.86
CA PRO A 116 3.68 -9.79 19.83
C PRO A 116 2.77 -8.70 20.43
N ALA A 117 3.28 -7.85 21.32
CA ALA A 117 2.48 -6.77 21.91
C ALA A 117 2.16 -5.66 20.90
N ALA A 118 2.98 -5.53 19.85
CA ALA A 118 2.77 -4.58 18.75
C ALA A 118 1.92 -5.15 17.60
N ALA A 119 1.53 -6.43 17.67
CA ALA A 119 0.67 -7.06 16.67
C ALA A 119 -0.76 -6.50 16.73
N GLY A 120 -1.39 -6.33 15.58
CA GLY A 120 -2.79 -5.88 15.52
C GLY A 120 -3.10 -5.07 14.26
N VAL A 121 -4.29 -4.46 14.27
CA VAL A 121 -4.73 -3.55 13.21
C VAL A 121 -4.71 -2.13 13.76
N LEU A 122 -3.89 -1.29 13.17
CA LEU A 122 -3.85 0.14 13.45
C LEU A 122 -4.78 0.90 12.51
N ARG A 123 -5.11 2.14 12.87
CA ARG A 123 -5.94 3.05 12.07
C ARG A 123 -5.24 4.40 11.99
N THR A 124 -5.07 4.91 10.79
CA THR A 124 -4.56 6.27 10.53
C THR A 124 -5.46 7.01 9.54
N ARG A 125 -5.34 8.34 9.49
CA ARG A 125 -6.01 9.20 8.52
C ARG A 125 -4.97 9.77 7.54
N PRO A 126 -4.98 9.31 6.27
CA PRO A 126 -3.99 9.68 5.26
C PRO A 126 -4.19 11.05 4.61
#